data_AF-A0A956KB52-F1
#
_entry.id   AF-A0A956KB52-F1
#
_cell.length_a   1.000
_cell.length_b   1.000
_cell.length_c   1.000
_cell.angle_alpha   90.00
_cell.angle_beta   90.00
_cell.angle_gamma   90.00
#
_symmetry.space_group_name_H-M   'P 1'
#
loop_
_entity.id
_entity.type
_entity.pdbx_description
1 polymer ?
#
loop_
_entity_poly.entity_id
_entity_poly.type
_entity_poly.pdbx_seq_one_letter_code
_entity_poly.pdbx_strand_id
1 'polypeptide(L)'
;MLETAIQGEFDAPAERPAARLSAADERLLTGLVAGDERSQRIFFDRFQGLVRAHLHRVLRNPSDVDDALQVVFTRAFAGIEGFKGQSSLSTWLYRITANTARNVIRSRARQERLSRAFRWVNLGRRDRLVESPVDERDDVSRLLDALRPKLREVFVLYHHEGLNLREIAEVIDRPLSTVGDRLGRARKQLRALVFDRGGI
;
A
#
# COMPACT_ATOMS: atom_id res chain seq x y z
N MET A 1 3.34 -6.66 19.11
CA MET A 1 3.47 -5.60 18.08
C MET A 1 2.12 -5.01 17.66
N LEU A 2 1.09 -5.80 17.30
CA LEU A 2 -0.23 -5.25 16.94
C LEU A 2 -1.00 -4.64 18.12
N GLU A 3 -0.97 -5.25 19.31
CA GLU A 3 -1.56 -4.65 20.53
C GLU A 3 -0.97 -3.26 20.80
N THR A 4 0.35 -3.12 20.69
CA THR A 4 1.09 -1.85 20.83
C THR A 4 0.67 -0.81 19.78
N ALA A 5 0.50 -1.23 18.52
CA ALA A 5 0.02 -0.35 17.43
C ALA A 5 -1.46 0.09 17.58
N ILE A 6 -2.28 -0.73 18.25
CA ILE A 6 -3.69 -0.48 18.56
C ILE A 6 -3.85 0.37 19.83
N GLN A 7 -2.97 0.19 20.82
CA GLN A 7 -2.94 0.97 22.06
C GLN A 7 -2.43 2.40 21.85
N GLY A 8 -1.70 2.65 20.76
CA GLY A 8 -1.24 4.00 20.39
C GLY A 8 0.13 4.36 20.99
N GLU A 9 0.81 3.39 21.61
CA GLU A 9 2.17 3.52 22.13
C GLU A 9 3.20 3.18 21.04
N PHE A 10 3.22 3.98 19.99
CA PHE A 10 4.43 4.13 19.20
C PHE A 10 4.70 5.62 19.14
N ASP A 11 5.87 6.03 19.64
CA ASP A 11 6.40 7.37 19.43
C ASP A 11 6.13 7.74 17.98
N ALA A 12 5.45 8.88 17.78
CA ALA A 12 5.17 9.36 16.44
C ALA A 12 6.49 9.32 15.65
N PRO A 13 6.53 8.73 14.44
CA PRO A 13 7.76 8.69 13.68
C PRO A 13 8.25 10.13 13.55
N ALA A 14 9.42 10.39 14.16
CA ALA A 14 9.99 11.73 14.23
C ALA A 14 10.01 12.35 12.84
N GLU A 15 9.85 13.67 12.74
CA GLU A 15 9.99 14.36 11.46
C GLU A 15 11.37 14.02 10.89
N ARG A 16 11.38 13.18 9.84
CA ARG A 16 12.61 12.87 9.12
C ARG A 16 12.94 14.13 8.33
N PRO A 17 14.11 14.78 8.56
CA PRO A 17 14.53 15.85 7.67
C PRO A 17 14.54 15.31 6.25
N ALA A 18 14.19 16.16 5.27
CA ALA A 18 14.24 15.79 3.85
C ALA A 18 15.55 15.05 3.57
N ALA A 19 15.44 13.76 3.22
CA ALA A 19 16.60 12.90 3.14
C ALA A 19 17.57 13.49 2.11
N ARG A 20 18.70 14.02 2.55
CA ARG A 20 19.78 14.39 1.62
C ARG A 20 20.17 13.12 0.89
N LEU A 21 20.11 13.17 -0.43
CA LEU A 21 20.55 12.07 -1.28
C LEU A 21 22.02 11.81 -0.96
N SER A 22 22.37 10.55 -0.70
CA SER A 22 23.77 10.19 -0.60
C SER A 22 24.42 10.26 -1.99
N ALA A 23 25.75 10.38 -2.06
CA ALA A 23 26.47 10.28 -3.34
C ALA A 23 26.18 8.95 -4.08
N ALA A 24 25.81 7.90 -3.35
CA ALA A 24 25.36 6.64 -3.95
C ALA A 24 23.96 6.77 -4.57
N ASP A 25 23.03 7.48 -3.91
CA ASP A 25 21.70 7.75 -4.46
C ASP A 25 21.77 8.67 -5.68
N GLU A 26 22.65 9.67 -5.67
CA GLU A 26 22.86 10.56 -6.83
C GLU A 26 23.38 9.80 -8.05
N ARG A 27 24.40 8.94 -7.88
CA ARG A 27 24.89 8.07 -8.97
C ARG A 27 23.81 7.13 -9.49
N LEU A 28 23.05 6.52 -8.58
CA LEU A 28 21.93 5.66 -8.94
C LEU A 28 20.89 6.43 -9.76
N LEU A 29 20.55 7.65 -9.35
CA LEU A 29 19.62 8.52 -10.07
C LEU A 29 20.12 8.90 -11.47
N THR A 30 21.39 9.28 -11.60
CA THR A 30 21.99 9.60 -12.90
C THR A 30 21.87 8.40 -13.85
N GLY A 31 22.20 7.20 -13.39
CA GLY A 31 22.07 5.99 -14.19
C GLY A 31 20.62 5.65 -14.54
N LEU A 32 19.69 5.80 -13.59
CA LEU A 32 18.26 5.57 -13.84
C LEU A 32 17.69 6.52 -14.91
N VAL A 33 18.05 7.80 -14.86
CA VAL A 33 17.68 8.80 -15.89
C VAL A 33 18.26 8.44 -17.25
N ALA A 34 19.49 7.94 -17.29
CA ALA A 34 20.13 7.48 -18.53
C ALA A 34 19.57 6.15 -19.06
N GLY A 35 18.64 5.49 -18.34
CA GLY A 35 18.11 4.19 -18.73
C GLY A 35 19.10 3.03 -18.55
N ASP A 36 20.13 3.19 -17.71
CA ASP A 36 21.15 2.17 -17.46
C ASP A 36 20.54 0.95 -16.77
N GLU A 37 20.66 -0.23 -17.41
CA GLU A 37 20.09 -1.49 -16.92
C GLU A 37 20.63 -1.88 -15.54
N ARG A 38 21.90 -1.58 -15.27
CA ARG A 38 22.52 -1.89 -13.97
C ARG A 38 21.89 -1.04 -12.86
N SER A 39 21.69 0.24 -13.10
CA SER A 39 21.03 1.15 -12.17
C SER A 39 19.57 0.78 -11.95
N GLN A 40 18.85 0.38 -13.01
CA GLN A 40 17.48 -0.14 -12.89
C GLN A 40 17.41 -1.41 -12.03
N ARG A 41 18.34 -2.34 -12.22
CA ARG A 41 18.44 -3.56 -11.40
C ARG A 41 18.73 -3.24 -9.93
N ILE A 42 19.70 -2.37 -9.65
CA ILE A 42 20.02 -1.95 -8.28
C ILE A 42 18.81 -1.30 -7.61
N PHE A 43 18.10 -0.43 -8.33
CA PHE A 43 16.89 0.21 -7.82
C PHE A 43 15.78 -0.82 -7.55
N PHE A 44 15.55 -1.75 -8.49
CA PHE A 44 14.58 -2.82 -8.33
C PHE A 44 14.91 -3.67 -7.11
N ASP A 45 16.13 -4.20 -7.00
CA ASP A 45 16.56 -5.07 -5.91
C ASP A 45 16.46 -4.38 -4.55
N ARG A 46 16.80 -3.08 -4.49
CA ARG A 46 16.70 -2.29 -3.26
C ARG A 46 15.27 -2.10 -2.77
N PHE A 47 14.30 -1.94 -3.68
CA PHE A 47 12.95 -1.50 -3.31
C PHE A 47 11.86 -2.55 -3.53
N GLN A 48 12.11 -3.63 -4.26
CA GLN A 48 11.08 -4.61 -4.62
C GLN A 48 10.42 -5.25 -3.39
N GLY A 49 11.21 -5.61 -2.36
CA GLY A 49 10.68 -6.24 -1.16
C GLY A 49 9.74 -5.31 -0.38
N LEU A 50 10.11 -4.04 -0.30
CA LEU A 50 9.34 -2.98 0.34
C LEU A 50 8.02 -2.72 -0.40
N VAL A 51 8.06 -2.57 -1.72
CA VAL A 51 6.87 -2.35 -2.55
C VAL A 51 5.94 -3.57 -2.49
N ARG A 52 6.50 -4.78 -2.63
CA ARG A 52 5.74 -6.04 -2.54
C ARG A 52 5.05 -6.19 -1.19
N ALA A 53 5.76 -5.94 -0.09
CA ALA A 53 5.17 -6.02 1.25
C ALA A 53 4.02 -5.03 1.44
N HIS A 54 4.17 -3.80 0.96
CA HIS A 54 3.09 -2.81 0.97
C HIS A 54 1.87 -3.28 0.15
N LEU A 55 2.11 -3.78 -1.06
CA LEU A 55 1.05 -4.28 -1.93
C LEU A 55 0.31 -5.47 -1.30
N HIS A 56 1.01 -6.43 -0.67
CA HIS A 56 0.36 -7.54 0.05
C HIS A 56 -0.56 -7.06 1.17
N ARG A 57 -0.17 -6.03 1.92
CA ARG A 57 -0.98 -5.50 3.02
C ARG A 57 -2.20 -4.72 2.53
N VAL A 58 -2.06 -4.03 1.40
CA VAL A 58 -3.12 -3.16 0.88
C VAL A 58 -4.10 -3.94 -0.01
N LEU A 59 -3.59 -4.83 -0.87
CA LEU A 59 -4.36 -5.61 -1.81
C LEU A 59 -4.92 -6.88 -1.16
N ARG A 60 -6.20 -7.14 -1.42
CA ARG A 60 -6.88 -8.33 -0.90
C ARG A 60 -6.61 -9.59 -1.69
N ASN A 61 -5.94 -9.56 -2.82
CA ASN A 61 -5.70 -10.75 -3.61
C ASN A 61 -4.20 -10.87 -3.90
N PRO A 62 -3.54 -11.97 -3.48
CA PRO A 62 -2.12 -12.18 -3.75
C PRO A 62 -1.81 -12.17 -5.26
N SER A 63 -2.75 -12.62 -6.10
CA SER A 63 -2.57 -12.67 -7.56
C SER A 63 -2.44 -11.28 -8.19
N ASP A 64 -2.88 -10.20 -7.53
CA ASP A 64 -2.68 -8.84 -8.03
C ASP A 64 -1.29 -8.29 -7.76
N VAL A 65 -0.56 -8.89 -6.81
CA VAL A 65 0.64 -8.26 -6.26
C VAL A 65 1.75 -8.23 -7.29
N ASP A 66 1.95 -9.32 -8.03
CA ASP A 66 2.99 -9.41 -9.07
C ASP A 66 2.72 -8.43 -10.22
N ASP A 67 1.48 -8.39 -10.71
CA ASP A 67 1.07 -7.45 -11.76
C ASP A 67 1.22 -6.00 -11.31
N ALA A 68 0.78 -5.69 -10.08
CA ALA A 68 0.90 -4.36 -9.52
C ALA A 68 2.37 -3.96 -9.30
N LEU A 69 3.23 -4.88 -8.86
CA LEU A 69 4.65 -4.66 -8.66
C LEU A 69 5.32 -4.27 -9.99
N GLN A 70 5.05 -5.03 -11.05
CA GLN A 70 5.56 -4.73 -12.39
C GLN A 70 5.11 -3.34 -12.84
N VAL A 71 3.81 -3.02 -12.72
CA VAL A 71 3.28 -1.70 -13.07
C VAL A 71 3.93 -0.57 -12.27
N VAL A 72 4.21 -0.78 -10.98
CA VAL A 72 4.91 0.20 -10.14
C VAL A 72 6.29 0.50 -10.68
N PHE A 73 7.11 -0.53 -10.94
CA PHE A 73 8.47 -0.32 -11.41
C PHE A 73 8.54 0.22 -12.84
N THR A 74 7.65 -0.22 -13.74
CA THR A 74 7.52 0.39 -15.08
C THR A 74 7.22 1.89 -14.98
N ARG A 75 6.30 2.29 -14.09
CA ARG A 75 5.98 3.70 -13.86
C ARG A 75 7.11 4.46 -13.16
N ALA A 76 7.84 3.81 -12.27
CA ALA A 76 8.99 4.41 -11.59
C ALA A 76 10.09 4.73 -12.60
N PHE A 77 10.48 3.77 -13.44
CA PHE A 77 11.51 4.00 -14.46
C PHE A 77 11.07 5.07 -15.46
N ALA A 78 9.82 5.05 -15.92
CA ALA A 78 9.31 6.09 -16.82
C ALA A 78 9.18 7.48 -16.19
N GLY A 79 9.08 7.56 -14.86
CA GLY A 79 8.83 8.80 -14.13
C GLY A 79 10.04 9.35 -13.37
N ILE A 80 11.20 8.69 -13.42
CA ILE A 80 12.34 8.99 -12.55
C ILE A 80 12.94 10.38 -12.80
N GLU A 81 12.90 10.87 -14.04
CA GLU A 81 13.31 12.24 -14.39
C GLU A 81 12.52 13.32 -13.63
N GLY A 82 11.28 13.02 -13.26
CA GLY A 82 10.43 13.94 -12.50
C GLY A 82 10.73 13.98 -11.00
N PHE A 83 11.66 13.14 -10.50
CA PHE A 83 12.01 13.12 -9.08
C PHE A 83 12.92 14.31 -8.71
N LYS A 84 12.38 15.24 -7.92
CA LYS A 84 13.05 16.50 -7.55
C LYS A 84 13.86 16.47 -6.26
N GLY A 85 14.06 15.30 -5.65
CA GLY A 85 14.80 15.19 -4.37
C GLY A 85 14.13 15.84 -3.15
N GLN A 86 12.84 16.19 -3.25
CA GLN A 86 12.09 16.84 -2.16
C GLN A 86 11.62 15.86 -1.07
N SER A 87 11.77 14.56 -1.31
CA SER A 87 11.42 13.48 -0.38
C SER A 87 12.42 12.34 -0.56
N SER A 88 12.41 11.33 0.31
CA SER A 88 13.21 10.12 0.08
C SER A 88 12.74 9.39 -1.20
N LEU A 89 13.65 8.63 -1.83
CA LEU A 89 13.29 7.78 -2.96
C LEU A 89 12.17 6.79 -2.61
N SER A 90 12.19 6.24 -1.39
CA SER A 90 11.12 5.38 -0.89
C SER A 90 9.77 6.10 -0.80
N THR A 91 9.73 7.33 -0.30
CA THR A 91 8.49 8.12 -0.20
C THR A 91 7.93 8.42 -1.59
N TRP A 92 8.78 8.79 -2.54
CA TRP A 92 8.38 8.97 -3.94
C TRP A 92 7.87 7.67 -4.57
N LEU A 93 8.53 6.54 -4.34
CA LEU A 93 8.08 5.24 -4.85
C LEU A 93 6.75 4.80 -4.22
N TYR A 94 6.52 5.13 -2.95
CA TYR A 94 5.23 4.89 -2.30
C TYR A 94 4.09 5.69 -2.94
N ARG A 95 4.32 6.89 -3.46
CA ARG A 95 3.30 7.63 -4.24
C ARG A 95 2.83 6.81 -5.44
N ILE A 96 3.78 6.26 -6.19
CA ILE A 96 3.50 5.44 -7.37
C ILE A 96 2.79 4.15 -6.96
N THR A 97 3.27 3.52 -5.88
CA THR A 97 2.72 2.28 -5.32
C THR A 97 1.28 2.46 -4.88
N ALA A 98 1.01 3.47 -4.06
CA ALA A 98 -0.32 3.74 -3.51
C ALA A 98 -1.33 4.12 -4.61
N ASN A 99 -0.89 4.91 -5.60
CA ASN A 99 -1.70 5.18 -6.80
C ASN A 99 -2.04 3.90 -7.57
N THR A 100 -1.06 3.01 -7.76
CA THR A 100 -1.24 1.74 -8.47
C THR A 100 -2.18 0.82 -7.70
N ALA A 101 -2.00 0.66 -6.39
CA ALA A 101 -2.88 -0.13 -5.53
C ALA A 101 -4.33 0.37 -5.57
N ARG A 102 -4.57 1.69 -5.51
CA ARG A 102 -5.92 2.25 -5.63
C ARG A 102 -6.55 1.94 -6.99
N ASN A 103 -5.78 1.97 -8.07
CA ASN A 103 -6.28 1.64 -9.40
C ASN A 103 -6.68 0.17 -9.50
N VAL A 104 -5.87 -0.75 -8.96
CA VAL A 104 -6.19 -2.18 -8.87
C VAL A 104 -7.49 -2.38 -8.06
N ILE A 105 -7.60 -1.79 -6.87
CA ILE A 105 -8.79 -1.88 -6.03
C ILE A 105 -10.05 -1.37 -6.75
N ARG A 106 -9.96 -0.24 -7.46
CA ARG A 106 -11.08 0.31 -8.23
C ARG A 106 -11.46 -0.59 -9.42
N SER A 107 -10.47 -1.16 -10.10
CA SER A 107 -10.68 -2.05 -11.24
C SER A 107 -11.41 -3.32 -10.79
N ARG A 108 -10.94 -3.96 -9.71
CA ARG A 108 -11.58 -5.14 -9.13
C ARG A 108 -13.00 -4.87 -8.66
N ALA A 109 -13.23 -3.77 -7.94
CA ALA A 109 -14.59 -3.40 -7.52
C ALA A 109 -15.55 -3.22 -8.72
N ARG A 110 -15.05 -2.74 -9.86
CA ARG A 110 -15.81 -2.64 -11.11
C ARG A 110 -16.11 -4.01 -11.70
N GLN A 111 -15.10 -4.87 -11.81
CA GLN A 111 -15.25 -6.25 -12.31
C GLN A 111 -16.24 -7.06 -11.46
N GLU A 112 -16.17 -6.95 -10.13
CA GLU A 112 -17.11 -7.61 -9.21
C GLU A 112 -18.55 -7.12 -9.42
N ARG A 113 -18.75 -5.81 -9.59
CA ARG A 113 -20.08 -5.24 -9.89
C ARG A 113 -20.63 -5.74 -11.22
N LEU A 114 -19.81 -5.78 -12.27
CA LEU A 114 -20.20 -6.32 -13.57
C LEU A 114 -20.54 -7.82 -13.46
N SER A 115 -19.71 -8.61 -12.79
CA SER A 115 -19.96 -10.05 -12.60
C SER A 115 -21.28 -10.31 -11.87
N ARG A 116 -21.62 -9.49 -10.86
CA ARG A 116 -22.90 -9.58 -10.14
C ARG A 116 -24.07 -9.21 -11.03
N ALA A 117 -23.95 -8.14 -11.81
CA ALA A 117 -24.98 -7.74 -12.77
C ALA A 117 -25.22 -8.85 -13.82
N PHE A 118 -24.15 -9.43 -14.38
CA PHE A 118 -24.27 -10.58 -15.29
C PHE A 118 -24.92 -11.80 -14.64
N ARG A 119 -24.57 -12.13 -13.38
CA ARG A 119 -25.25 -13.22 -12.66
C ARG A 119 -26.73 -12.95 -12.41
N TRP A 120 -27.08 -11.71 -12.11
CA TRP A 120 -28.47 -11.30 -11.91
C TRP A 120 -29.27 -11.35 -13.22
N VAL A 121 -28.68 -10.93 -14.34
CA VAL A 121 -29.29 -11.04 -15.67
C VAL A 121 -29.40 -12.51 -16.14
N ASN A 122 -28.45 -13.37 -15.76
CA ASN A 122 -28.42 -14.79 -16.12
C ASN A 122 -29.11 -15.72 -15.09
N LEU A 123 -30.12 -15.24 -14.36
CA LEU A 123 -30.94 -16.03 -13.40
C LEU A 123 -31.74 -17.15 -14.11
N GLY A 124 -31.02 -18.19 -14.55
CA GLY A 124 -31.50 -19.41 -15.18
C GLY A 124 -30.49 -20.56 -15.16
N ARG A 125 -29.25 -20.35 -14.69
CA ARG A 125 -28.32 -21.45 -14.39
C ARG A 125 -27.73 -21.27 -13.01
N ARG A 126 -28.12 -22.17 -12.10
CA ARG A 126 -27.32 -22.48 -10.91
C ARG A 126 -25.98 -22.98 -11.41
N ASP A 127 -24.88 -22.34 -11.05
CA ASP A 127 -23.69 -23.11 -10.74
C ASP A 127 -22.62 -22.38 -9.93
N ARG A 128 -22.06 -23.19 -9.03
CA ARG A 128 -20.75 -23.17 -8.36
C ARG A 128 -20.32 -21.87 -7.68
N LEU A 129 -20.46 -21.92 -6.36
CA LEU A 129 -19.59 -21.18 -5.44
C LEU A 129 -18.15 -21.47 -5.84
N VAL A 130 -17.45 -20.47 -6.36
CA VAL A 130 -15.99 -20.52 -6.49
C VAL A 130 -15.46 -20.64 -5.07
N GLU A 131 -14.93 -21.82 -4.73
CA GLU A 131 -14.22 -22.01 -3.47
C GLU A 131 -13.13 -20.97 -3.40
N SER A 132 -13.22 -20.12 -2.37
CA SER A 132 -12.14 -19.20 -2.04
C SER A 132 -10.93 -20.08 -1.71
N PRO A 133 -9.75 -19.84 -2.31
CA PRO A 133 -8.55 -20.58 -1.94
C PRO A 133 -8.36 -20.48 -0.43
N VAL A 134 -7.95 -21.60 0.17
CA VAL A 134 -7.68 -21.74 1.61
C VAL A 134 -6.88 -20.52 2.07
N ASP A 135 -7.44 -19.79 3.03
CA ASP A 135 -6.94 -18.49 3.47
C ASP A 135 -5.69 -18.68 4.34
N GLU A 136 -4.53 -18.87 3.71
CA GLU A 136 -3.20 -18.93 4.33
C GLU A 136 -2.73 -17.57 4.89
N ARG A 137 -3.61 -16.57 4.99
CA ARG A 137 -3.28 -15.26 5.55
C ARG A 137 -3.03 -15.34 7.05
N ASP A 138 -1.99 -14.62 7.48
CA ASP A 138 -1.77 -14.34 8.88
C ASP A 138 -2.90 -13.49 9.50
N ASP A 139 -3.02 -13.54 10.82
CA ASP A 139 -4.07 -12.82 11.55
C ASP A 139 -3.98 -11.30 11.36
N VAL A 140 -2.78 -10.79 11.07
CA VAL A 140 -2.53 -9.38 10.75
C VAL A 140 -3.26 -8.99 9.47
N SER A 141 -3.08 -9.76 8.41
CA SER A 141 -3.73 -9.56 7.12
C SER A 141 -5.25 -9.62 7.25
N ARG A 142 -5.78 -10.54 8.04
CA ARG A 142 -7.22 -10.64 8.32
C ARG A 142 -7.77 -9.43 9.09
N LEU A 143 -7.02 -8.90 10.05
CA LEU A 143 -7.40 -7.68 10.78
C LEU A 143 -7.40 -6.45 9.87
N LEU A 144 -6.34 -6.28 9.07
CA LEU A 144 -6.29 -5.25 8.04
C LEU A 144 -7.44 -5.43 7.03
N ASP A 145 -7.89 -6.67 6.81
CA ASP A 145 -8.95 -6.94 5.87
C ASP A 145 -10.31 -6.37 6.24
N ALA A 146 -10.58 -6.25 7.54
CA ALA A 146 -11.79 -5.60 8.03
C ALA A 146 -11.82 -4.09 7.79
N LEU A 147 -10.65 -3.44 7.64
CA LEU A 147 -10.60 -2.00 7.36
C LEU A 147 -11.10 -1.67 5.97
N ARG A 148 -11.84 -0.56 5.86
CA ARG A 148 -12.15 0.06 4.57
C ARG A 148 -10.84 0.43 3.86
N PRO A 149 -10.75 0.33 2.52
CA PRO A 149 -9.49 0.53 1.79
C PRO A 149 -8.74 1.82 2.13
N LYS A 150 -9.46 2.94 2.25
CA LYS A 150 -8.87 4.25 2.61
C LYS A 150 -8.30 4.32 4.03
N LEU A 151 -8.85 3.53 4.96
CA LEU A 151 -8.36 3.46 6.34
C LEU A 151 -7.14 2.55 6.43
N ARG A 152 -7.22 1.40 5.75
CA ARG A 152 -6.12 0.44 5.63
C ARG A 152 -4.87 1.07 5.05
N GLU A 153 -5.00 1.79 3.95
CA GLU A 153 -3.89 2.47 3.28
C GLU A 153 -3.11 3.39 4.22
N VAL A 154 -3.82 4.28 4.94
CA VAL A 154 -3.19 5.20 5.90
C VAL A 154 -2.56 4.44 7.07
N PHE A 155 -3.23 3.40 7.57
CA PHE A 155 -2.71 2.59 8.67
C PHE A 155 -1.41 1.87 8.27
N VAL A 156 -1.36 1.28 7.07
CA VAL A 156 -0.18 0.57 6.56
C VAL A 156 0.98 1.53 6.36
N LEU A 157 0.76 2.67 5.69
CA LEU A 157 1.83 3.66 5.48
C LEU A 157 2.41 4.18 6.82
N TYR A 158 1.56 4.36 7.83
CA TYR A 158 2.02 4.85 9.14
C TYR A 158 2.75 3.77 9.95
N HIS A 159 2.11 2.63 10.17
CA HIS A 159 2.60 1.62 11.13
C HIS A 159 3.56 0.61 10.54
N HIS A 160 3.42 0.28 9.25
CA HIS A 160 4.28 -0.71 8.60
C HIS A 160 5.41 -0.06 7.83
N GLU A 161 5.13 1.06 7.15
CA GLU A 161 6.14 1.72 6.33
C GLU A 161 6.86 2.86 7.08
N GLY A 162 6.35 3.25 8.25
CA GLY A 162 6.99 4.21 9.15
C GLY A 162 6.96 5.66 8.65
N LEU A 163 6.01 6.01 7.78
CA LEU A 163 5.85 7.38 7.29
C LEU A 163 5.12 8.24 8.33
N ASN A 164 5.53 9.50 8.44
CA ASN A 164 4.79 10.46 9.25
C ASN A 164 3.54 10.98 8.51
N LEU A 165 2.64 11.66 9.23
CA LEU A 165 1.37 12.11 8.65
C LEU A 165 1.53 13.06 7.45
N ARG A 166 2.59 13.89 7.43
CA ARG A 166 2.87 14.80 6.30
C ARG A 166 3.33 14.02 5.08
N GLU A 167 4.26 13.09 5.25
CA GLU A 167 4.70 12.21 4.16
C GLU A 167 3.53 11.38 3.62
N ILE A 168 2.65 10.87 4.49
CA ILE A 168 1.45 10.15 4.05
C ILE A 168 0.54 11.07 3.25
N ALA A 169 0.30 12.30 3.72
CA ALA A 169 -0.52 13.29 3.02
C ALA A 169 -0.02 13.55 1.59
N GLU A 170 1.30 13.63 1.41
CA GLU A 170 1.95 13.72 0.10
C GLU A 170 1.81 12.42 -0.71
N VAL A 171 1.99 11.26 -0.07
CA VAL A 171 1.89 9.94 -0.70
C VAL A 171 0.51 9.68 -1.29
N ILE A 172 -0.52 10.02 -0.53
CA ILE A 172 -1.91 9.72 -0.88
C ILE A 172 -2.68 10.90 -1.48
N ASP A 173 -2.01 12.05 -1.63
CA ASP A 173 -2.55 13.29 -2.16
C ASP A 173 -3.85 13.71 -1.43
N ARG A 174 -3.73 13.91 -0.10
CA ARG A 174 -4.85 14.31 0.78
C ARG A 174 -4.41 15.30 1.84
N PRO A 175 -5.33 16.16 2.33
CA PRO A 175 -5.04 17.06 3.43
C PRO A 175 -4.55 16.31 4.68
N LEU A 176 -3.59 16.90 5.39
CA LEU A 176 -3.03 16.35 6.63
C LEU A 176 -4.11 15.97 7.65
N SER A 177 -5.13 16.84 7.80
CA SER A 177 -6.30 16.59 8.66
C SER A 177 -7.04 15.31 8.27
N THR A 178 -7.25 15.09 6.97
CA THR A 178 -7.90 13.88 6.45
C THR A 178 -7.08 12.62 6.74
N VAL A 179 -5.75 12.72 6.69
CA VAL A 179 -4.87 11.59 7.04
C VAL A 179 -4.98 11.26 8.53
N GLY A 180 -4.89 12.28 9.40
CA GLY A 180 -5.06 12.12 10.84
C GLY A 180 -6.39 11.48 11.21
N ASP A 181 -7.50 11.98 10.63
CA ASP A 181 -8.84 11.44 10.84
C ASP A 181 -8.96 9.98 10.41
N ARG A 182 -8.38 9.62 9.25
CA ARG A 182 -8.39 8.25 8.75
C ARG A 182 -7.59 7.32 9.66
N LEU A 183 -6.42 7.76 10.13
CA LEU A 183 -5.59 6.97 11.04
C LEU A 183 -6.32 6.73 12.37
N GLY A 184 -6.94 7.77 12.94
CA GLY A 184 -7.74 7.65 14.17
C GLY A 184 -8.91 6.68 14.01
N ARG A 185 -9.65 6.76 12.90
CA ARG A 185 -10.76 5.83 12.59
C ARG A 185 -10.27 4.40 12.36
N ALA A 186 -9.14 4.22 11.68
CA ALA A 186 -8.54 2.90 11.48
C ALA A 186 -8.19 2.24 12.82
N ARG A 187 -7.52 2.98 13.71
CA ARG A 187 -7.19 2.51 15.07
C ARG A 187 -8.45 2.13 15.87
N LYS A 188 -9.47 3.01 15.87
CA LYS A 188 -10.74 2.73 16.57
C LYS A 188 -11.42 1.45 16.06
N GLN A 189 -11.45 1.25 14.74
CA GLN A 189 -12.07 0.07 14.13
C GLN A 189 -11.29 -1.22 14.47
N LEU A 190 -9.96 -1.21 14.34
CA LEU A 190 -9.13 -2.36 14.70
C LEU A 190 -9.23 -2.69 16.19
N ARG A 191 -9.24 -1.66 17.04
CA ARG A 191 -9.41 -1.82 18.49
C ARG A 191 -10.71 -2.56 18.81
N ALA A 192 -11.83 -2.13 18.23
CA ALA A 192 -13.11 -2.79 18.43
C ALA A 192 -13.06 -4.27 18.00
N LEU A 193 -12.43 -4.59 16.88
CA LEU A 193 -12.30 -5.96 16.37
C LEU A 193 -11.43 -6.86 17.24
N VAL A 194 -10.37 -6.31 17.85
CA VAL A 194 -9.50 -7.08 18.77
C VAL A 194 -10.20 -7.31 20.10
N PHE A 195 -10.89 -6.31 20.66
CA PHE A 195 -11.67 -6.48 21.90
C PHE A 195 -12.84 -7.45 21.73
N ASP A 196 -13.53 -7.43 20.58
CA ASP A 196 -14.65 -8.34 20.29
C ASP A 196 -14.19 -9.80 20.07
N ARG A 197 -12.95 -10.01 19.59
CA ARG A 197 -12.35 -11.35 19.45
C ARG A 197 -11.63 -11.85 20.71
N GLY A 198 -11.27 -10.95 21.62
CA GLY A 198 -10.54 -11.23 22.86
C GLY A 198 -11.43 -11.36 24.10
N GLY A 199 -12.74 -11.51 23.94
CA GLY A 199 -13.67 -11.76 25.03
C GLY A 199 -13.44 -13.12 25.69
N ILE A 200 -12.52 -13.15 26.66
CA ILE A 200 -12.60 -13.97 27.87
C ILE A 200 -13.42 -13.20 28.90
#